data_AF-A0A1Q7NLH4-F1
#
_entry.id   AF-A0A1Q7NLH4-F1
#
_cell.length_a   1.000
_cell.length_b   1.000
_cell.length_c   1.000
_cell.angle_alpha   90.00
_cell.angle_beta   90.00
_cell.angle_gamma   90.00
#
_symmetry.space_group_name_H-M   'P 1'
#
loop_
_entity.id
_entity.type
_entity.pdbx_description
1 polymer ?
#
loop_
_entity_poly.entity_id
_entity_poly.type
_entity_poly.pdbx_seq_one_letter_code
_entity_poly.pdbx_strand_id
1 'polypeptide(L)'
;MAFGLAALLVSLTIAPATKADSITINSGGFSLSGLGNNGGGVPGMDSLLGTAASGNQTINGSGSFIALLNPLTFTTAFTGHGSEGTYNFNFAQDVTINGVTQTLNIVGTIDIGTFVDTVHIISSDPLTFDFGTFSVDVSVVPTSIDGFGPGEFCDFLKAQFDIRTETEPTATPEPAALSLLGLGLAGVAAKLRRRRKSSQSQIT
;
A
#
# COMPACT_ATOMS: atom_id res chain seq x y z
N MET A 1 -7.31 66.41 -12.91
CA MET A 1 -6.35 65.35 -12.53
C MET A 1 -7.04 64.42 -11.55
N ALA A 2 -7.28 63.17 -11.94
CA ALA A 2 -7.70 62.11 -11.02
C ALA A 2 -7.18 60.79 -11.59
N PHE A 3 -6.09 60.29 -11.03
CA PHE A 3 -5.56 58.96 -11.33
C PHE A 3 -6.33 57.94 -10.48
N GLY A 4 -7.16 57.12 -11.11
CA GLY A 4 -7.78 55.95 -10.49
C GLY A 4 -6.83 54.77 -10.59
N LEU A 5 -6.17 54.42 -9.49
CA LEU A 5 -5.34 53.22 -9.37
C LEU A 5 -6.22 52.05 -8.92
N ALA A 6 -6.50 51.10 -9.82
CA ALA A 6 -7.21 49.87 -9.49
C ALA A 6 -6.19 48.82 -8.98
N ALA A 7 -6.29 48.44 -7.71
CA ALA A 7 -5.51 47.36 -7.13
C ALA A 7 -6.19 46.01 -7.43
N LEU A 8 -5.50 45.16 -8.19
CA LEU A 8 -5.90 43.77 -8.41
C LEU A 8 -5.45 42.93 -7.20
N LEU A 9 -6.37 42.58 -6.30
CA LEU A 9 -6.10 41.59 -5.26
C LEU A 9 -6.10 40.19 -5.89
N VAL A 10 -4.92 39.56 -5.93
CA VAL A 10 -4.78 38.12 -6.21
C VAL A 10 -4.99 37.40 -4.88
N SER A 11 -6.18 36.82 -4.68
CA SER A 11 -6.43 35.93 -3.56
C SER A 11 -5.70 34.60 -3.81
N LEU A 12 -4.52 34.40 -3.21
CA LEU A 12 -3.96 33.07 -3.04
C LEU A 12 -4.81 32.36 -1.98
N THR A 13 -5.80 31.58 -2.43
CA THR A 13 -6.43 30.57 -1.60
C THR A 13 -5.37 29.50 -1.32
N ILE A 14 -4.73 29.57 -0.16
CA ILE A 14 -3.97 28.43 0.37
C ILE A 14 -5.05 27.39 0.71
N ALA A 15 -5.18 26.37 -0.13
CA ALA A 15 -6.02 25.22 0.20
C ALA A 15 -5.56 24.68 1.57
N PRO A 16 -6.47 24.40 2.51
CA PRO A 16 -6.08 23.75 3.75
C PRO A 16 -5.36 22.46 3.39
N ALA A 17 -4.20 22.21 4.02
CA ALA A 17 -3.50 20.94 3.88
C ALA A 17 -4.52 19.82 4.15
N THR A 18 -4.80 19.01 3.13
CA THR A 18 -5.63 17.81 3.25
C THR A 18 -5.07 17.01 4.41
N LYS A 19 -5.89 16.86 5.45
CA LYS A 19 -5.54 16.15 6.67
C LYS A 19 -5.07 14.74 6.28
N ALA A 20 -3.95 14.30 6.86
CA ALA A 20 -3.48 12.94 6.76
C ALA A 20 -4.61 11.96 7.11
N ASP A 21 -4.98 11.07 6.19
CA ASP A 21 -5.92 10.00 6.52
C ASP A 21 -5.16 8.89 7.24
N SER A 22 -5.68 8.47 8.39
CA SER A 22 -5.15 7.33 9.12
C SER A 22 -5.64 6.05 8.46
N ILE A 23 -4.71 5.15 8.14
CA ILE A 23 -5.03 3.79 7.74
C ILE A 23 -4.99 2.91 8.99
N THR A 24 -6.08 2.18 9.22
CA THR A 24 -6.18 1.17 10.28
C THR A 24 -5.95 -0.19 9.66
N ILE A 25 -5.01 -0.96 10.22
CA ILE A 25 -4.61 -2.29 9.78
C ILE A 25 -4.91 -3.27 10.90
N ASN A 26 -5.65 -4.33 10.58
CA ASN A 26 -5.89 -5.45 11.49
C ASN A 26 -5.53 -6.75 10.77
N SER A 27 -4.81 -7.63 11.47
CA SER A 27 -4.52 -8.99 11.03
C SER A 27 -5.29 -9.99 11.89
N GLY A 28 -5.77 -11.06 11.26
CA GLY A 28 -6.23 -12.25 11.95
C GLY A 28 -5.06 -13.00 12.60
N GLY A 29 -5.38 -13.90 13.53
CA GLY A 29 -4.41 -14.86 14.05
C GLY A 29 -4.43 -16.17 13.27
N PHE A 30 -3.38 -16.96 13.41
CA PHE A 30 -3.28 -18.30 12.84
C PHE A 30 -2.53 -19.24 13.79
N SER A 31 -2.77 -20.54 13.66
CA SER A 31 -2.05 -21.57 14.40
C SER A 31 -1.78 -22.77 13.49
N LEU A 32 -0.51 -23.13 13.35
CA LEU A 32 -0.02 -24.28 12.61
C LEU A 32 0.62 -25.25 13.61
N SER A 33 0.38 -26.53 13.43
CA SER A 33 0.97 -27.57 14.27
C SER A 33 1.45 -28.74 13.42
N GLY A 34 2.41 -29.49 13.94
CA GLY A 34 2.97 -30.65 13.25
C GLY A 34 3.84 -30.26 12.05
N LEU A 35 4.53 -29.12 12.14
CA LEU A 35 5.46 -28.70 11.11
C LEU A 35 6.60 -29.73 11.00
N GLY A 36 6.80 -30.31 9.81
CA GLY A 36 7.88 -31.26 9.52
C GLY A 36 7.90 -32.58 10.32
N ASN A 37 6.79 -32.96 10.98
CA ASN A 37 6.74 -34.20 11.74
C ASN A 37 6.63 -35.44 10.81
N ASN A 38 7.54 -36.39 10.95
CA ASN A 38 7.57 -37.65 10.18
C ASN A 38 6.81 -38.82 10.84
N GLY A 39 6.20 -38.60 12.00
CA GLY A 39 5.46 -39.58 12.80
C GLY A 39 6.32 -40.37 13.80
N GLY A 40 7.64 -40.12 13.87
CA GLY A 40 8.55 -40.78 14.80
C GLY A 40 8.65 -40.12 16.18
N GLY A 41 8.30 -38.84 16.29
CA GLY A 41 8.20 -38.09 17.53
C GLY A 41 6.77 -37.96 18.06
N VAL A 42 6.58 -37.15 19.10
CA VAL A 42 5.24 -36.79 19.57
C VAL A 42 4.57 -35.91 18.48
N PRO A 43 3.32 -36.18 18.08
CA PRO A 43 2.58 -35.32 17.14
C PRO A 43 2.47 -33.88 17.63
N GLY A 44 2.63 -32.91 16.73
CA GLY A 44 2.37 -31.49 17.03
C GLY A 44 3.47 -30.74 17.78
N MET A 45 4.69 -31.28 17.88
CA MET A 45 5.79 -30.67 18.64
C MET A 45 6.29 -29.36 18.04
N ASP A 46 6.43 -29.31 16.72
CA ASP A 46 6.77 -28.07 16.02
C ASP A 46 5.49 -27.37 15.59
N SER A 47 5.31 -26.15 16.09
CA SER A 47 4.12 -25.35 15.87
C SER A 47 4.47 -23.88 15.73
N LEU A 48 3.71 -23.19 14.88
CA LEU A 48 3.85 -21.76 14.66
C LEU A 48 2.51 -21.08 14.97
N LEU A 49 2.55 -20.15 15.92
CA LEU A 49 1.41 -19.32 16.29
C LEU A 49 1.67 -17.89 15.84
N GLY A 50 0.72 -17.30 15.12
CA GLY A 50 0.64 -15.87 14.88
C GLY A 50 -0.53 -15.27 15.64
N THR A 51 -0.25 -14.40 16.62
CA THR A 51 -1.31 -13.71 17.35
C THR A 51 -1.85 -12.57 16.52
N ALA A 52 -3.18 -12.36 16.52
CA ALA A 52 -3.80 -11.22 15.85
C ALA A 52 -3.21 -9.89 16.34
N ALA A 53 -3.05 -8.92 15.44
CA ALA A 53 -2.56 -7.59 15.79
C ALA A 53 -3.37 -6.50 15.10
N SER A 54 -3.26 -5.30 15.65
CA SER A 54 -3.85 -4.10 15.06
C SER A 54 -2.90 -2.93 15.20
N GLY A 55 -2.84 -2.08 14.18
CA GLY A 55 -2.03 -0.87 14.17
C GLY A 55 -2.67 0.23 13.34
N ASN A 56 -2.32 1.48 13.66
CA ASN A 56 -2.77 2.64 12.90
C ASN A 56 -1.54 3.36 12.35
N GLN A 57 -1.60 3.72 11.06
CA GLN A 57 -0.56 4.50 10.40
C GLN A 57 -1.17 5.76 9.81
N THR A 58 -0.62 6.92 10.15
CA THR A 58 -1.02 8.20 9.56
C THR A 58 -0.19 8.49 8.33
N ILE A 59 -0.84 8.77 7.19
CA ILE A 59 -0.16 8.86 5.89
C ILE A 59 -0.62 10.11 5.15
N ASN A 60 0.35 10.81 4.56
CA ASN A 60 0.14 12.03 3.80
C ASN A 60 0.41 11.74 2.32
N GLY A 61 -0.61 11.28 1.60
CA GLY A 61 -0.50 10.96 0.17
C GLY A 61 0.09 9.58 -0.11
N SER A 62 0.75 9.44 -1.28
CA SER A 62 1.44 8.20 -1.67
C SER A 62 2.69 7.97 -0.82
N GLY A 63 3.03 6.70 -0.57
CA GLY A 63 4.23 6.36 0.17
C GLY A 63 4.30 4.89 0.49
N SER A 64 5.28 4.50 1.30
CA SER A 64 5.40 3.13 1.75
C SER A 64 5.94 3.02 3.17
N PHE A 65 5.56 1.94 3.85
CA PHE A 65 5.99 1.66 5.22
C PHE A 65 5.89 0.17 5.53
N ILE A 66 6.61 -0.26 6.56
CA ILE A 66 6.53 -1.60 7.11
C ILE A 66 5.65 -1.54 8.37
N ALA A 67 4.69 -2.46 8.47
CA ALA A 67 3.89 -2.65 9.67
C ALA A 67 3.90 -4.11 10.14
N LEU A 68 3.67 -4.27 11.44
CA LEU A 68 3.49 -5.57 12.07
C LEU A 68 2.15 -6.17 11.62
N LEU A 69 2.20 -7.41 11.12
CA LEU A 69 1.01 -8.25 10.98
C LEU A 69 0.82 -9.10 12.23
N ASN A 70 1.79 -9.88 12.69
CA ASN A 70 1.57 -10.79 13.82
C ASN A 70 2.82 -10.91 14.68
N PRO A 71 2.72 -10.79 16.02
CA PRO A 71 3.67 -11.43 16.91
C PRO A 71 3.65 -12.94 16.65
N LEU A 72 4.84 -13.51 16.43
CA LEU A 72 5.04 -14.92 16.15
C LEU A 72 5.62 -15.63 17.38
N THR A 73 5.14 -16.84 17.61
CA THR A 73 5.73 -17.80 18.54
C THR A 73 5.92 -19.12 17.81
N PHE A 74 7.18 -19.51 17.65
CA PHE A 74 7.57 -20.83 17.19
C PHE A 74 7.90 -21.69 18.40
N THR A 75 7.16 -22.78 18.59
CA THR A 75 7.46 -23.80 19.58
C THR A 75 8.07 -24.97 18.84
N THR A 76 9.27 -25.40 19.23
CA THR A 76 9.94 -26.59 18.73
C THR A 76 10.24 -27.55 19.87
N ALA A 77 10.29 -28.83 19.57
CA ALA A 77 10.88 -29.84 20.42
C ALA A 77 11.34 -31.05 19.59
N PHE A 78 11.76 -32.13 20.23
CA PHE A 78 12.23 -33.31 19.52
C PHE A 78 11.14 -33.89 18.59
N THR A 79 11.36 -33.78 17.27
CA THR A 79 10.43 -34.22 16.22
C THR A 79 10.54 -35.71 15.86
N GLY A 80 11.56 -36.40 16.35
CA GLY A 80 11.81 -37.82 16.10
C GLY A 80 13.11 -38.06 15.34
N HIS A 81 13.66 -39.27 15.44
CA HIS A 81 14.86 -39.63 14.68
C HIS A 81 14.55 -39.67 13.17
N GLY A 82 15.43 -39.11 12.34
CA GLY A 82 15.25 -39.06 10.89
C GLY A 82 14.20 -38.04 10.42
N SER A 83 13.88 -37.04 11.26
CA SER A 83 12.97 -35.95 10.88
C SER A 83 13.70 -34.84 10.12
N GLU A 84 15.04 -34.89 10.04
CA GLU A 84 15.82 -33.88 9.37
C GLU A 84 15.38 -33.68 7.92
N GLY A 85 15.23 -32.43 7.50
CA GLY A 85 14.80 -32.09 6.16
C GLY A 85 14.02 -30.78 6.09
N THR A 86 13.63 -30.42 4.86
CA THR A 86 12.85 -29.22 4.57
C THR A 86 11.41 -29.61 4.25
N TYR A 87 10.45 -28.95 4.90
CA TYR A 87 9.03 -29.21 4.72
C TYR A 87 8.27 -27.92 4.41
N ASN A 88 7.54 -27.92 3.30
CA ASN A 88 6.71 -26.79 2.91
C ASN A 88 5.41 -26.76 3.71
N PHE A 89 4.95 -25.57 4.05
CA PHE A 89 3.61 -25.35 4.58
C PHE A 89 3.00 -24.08 4.00
N ASN A 90 1.67 -24.06 3.95
CA ASN A 90 0.89 -22.92 3.48
C ASN A 90 -0.15 -22.60 4.54
N PHE A 91 -0.45 -21.32 4.71
CA PHE A 91 -1.52 -20.88 5.58
C PHE A 91 -2.15 -19.59 5.06
N ALA A 92 -3.33 -19.26 5.58
CA ALA A 92 -4.04 -18.06 5.22
C ALA A 92 -4.46 -17.31 6.49
N GLN A 93 -4.49 -15.99 6.40
CA GLN A 93 -5.03 -15.13 7.45
C GLN A 93 -5.77 -13.96 6.83
N ASP A 94 -6.73 -13.42 7.55
CA ASP A 94 -7.42 -12.21 7.09
C ASP A 94 -6.62 -10.96 7.42
N VAL A 95 -6.58 -10.02 6.49
CA VAL A 95 -6.05 -8.67 6.67
C VAL A 95 -7.17 -7.69 6.38
N THR A 96 -7.43 -6.81 7.33
CA THR A 96 -8.46 -5.76 7.21
C THR A 96 -7.79 -4.40 7.19
N ILE A 97 -8.04 -3.63 6.13
CA ILE A 97 -7.57 -2.26 5.98
C ILE A 97 -8.79 -1.35 5.87
N ASN A 98 -8.91 -0.37 6.76
CA ASN A 98 -10.04 0.58 6.79
C ASN A 98 -11.43 -0.09 6.72
N GLY A 99 -11.56 -1.26 7.36
CA GLY A 99 -12.82 -2.02 7.41
C GLY A 99 -13.08 -2.94 6.21
N VAL A 100 -12.22 -2.94 5.20
CA VAL A 100 -12.27 -3.91 4.08
C VAL A 100 -11.34 -5.08 4.38
N THR A 101 -11.87 -6.30 4.36
CA THR A 101 -11.12 -7.52 4.67
C THR A 101 -10.79 -8.30 3.39
N GLN A 102 -9.55 -8.78 3.28
CA GLN A 102 -9.11 -9.75 2.28
C GLN A 102 -8.28 -10.86 2.93
N THR A 103 -8.25 -12.03 2.32
CA THR A 103 -7.48 -13.18 2.81
C THR A 103 -6.09 -13.19 2.18
N LEU A 104 -5.06 -13.09 3.01
CA LEU A 104 -3.65 -13.17 2.66
C LEU A 104 -3.20 -14.64 2.69
N ASN A 105 -2.81 -15.19 1.55
CA ASN A 105 -2.19 -16.52 1.47
C ASN A 105 -0.67 -16.40 1.62
N ILE A 106 -0.10 -17.22 2.51
CA ILE A 106 1.31 -17.19 2.87
C ILE A 106 1.92 -18.58 2.68
N VAL A 107 3.13 -18.60 2.13
CA VAL A 107 3.94 -19.79 1.95
C VAL A 107 5.18 -19.72 2.84
N GLY A 108 5.48 -20.83 3.49
CA GLY A 108 6.67 -20.99 4.31
C GLY A 108 7.27 -22.38 4.22
N THR A 109 8.43 -22.54 4.85
CA THR A 109 9.10 -23.81 5.04
C THR A 109 9.56 -23.94 6.48
N ILE A 110 9.71 -25.17 6.94
CA ILE A 110 10.48 -25.48 8.14
C ILE A 110 11.67 -26.35 7.73
N ASP A 111 12.86 -25.96 8.15
CA ASP A 111 14.08 -26.72 8.03
C ASP A 111 14.36 -27.37 9.38
N ILE A 112 14.19 -28.69 9.48
CA ILE A 112 14.48 -29.47 10.68
C ILE A 112 15.92 -29.92 10.62
N GLY A 113 16.70 -29.51 11.62
CA GLY A 113 18.09 -29.88 11.79
C GLY A 113 18.31 -30.77 13.00
N THR A 114 19.53 -31.25 13.18
CA THR A 114 19.87 -32.07 14.36
C THR A 114 19.85 -31.27 15.67
N PHE A 115 20.05 -29.95 15.60
CA PHE A 115 20.18 -29.06 16.77
C PHE A 115 19.36 -27.78 16.70
N VAL A 116 18.91 -27.42 15.50
CA VAL A 116 18.18 -26.17 15.24
C VAL A 116 17.12 -26.48 14.21
N ASP A 117 15.89 -26.11 14.53
CA ASP A 117 14.79 -26.09 13.58
C ASP A 117 14.52 -24.63 13.21
N THR A 118 14.43 -24.32 11.92
CA THR A 118 14.21 -22.95 11.47
C THR A 118 12.93 -22.87 10.67
N VAL A 119 12.03 -21.99 11.10
CA VAL A 119 10.85 -21.62 10.32
C VAL A 119 11.20 -20.47 9.40
N HIS A 120 10.86 -20.60 8.12
CA HIS A 120 10.99 -19.56 7.11
C HIS A 120 9.60 -19.16 6.58
N ILE A 121 9.28 -17.88 6.65
CA ILE A 121 8.17 -17.27 5.92
C ILE A 121 8.76 -16.57 4.71
N ILE A 122 8.44 -17.06 3.52
CA ILE A 122 9.18 -16.74 2.29
C ILE A 122 8.47 -15.65 1.50
N SER A 123 7.17 -15.80 1.28
CA SER A 123 6.39 -14.91 0.44
C SER A 123 4.90 -15.03 0.72
N SER A 124 4.16 -14.03 0.26
CA SER A 124 2.70 -14.07 0.17
C SER A 124 2.25 -13.74 -1.25
N ASP A 125 1.06 -14.19 -1.60
CA ASP A 125 0.35 -13.59 -2.74
C ASP A 125 0.08 -12.12 -2.40
N PRO A 126 0.51 -11.14 -3.21
CA PRO A 126 0.27 -9.74 -2.91
C PRO A 126 -1.22 -9.43 -2.85
N LEU A 127 -1.64 -8.64 -1.86
CA LEU A 127 -3.00 -8.11 -1.81
C LEU A 127 -3.02 -6.68 -2.35
N THR A 128 -4.11 -6.32 -3.01
CA THR A 128 -4.38 -4.93 -3.41
C THR A 128 -5.75 -4.53 -2.87
N PHE A 129 -5.78 -3.52 -2.01
CA PHE A 129 -7.01 -2.89 -1.52
C PHE A 129 -7.26 -1.62 -2.31
N ASP A 130 -8.44 -1.52 -2.92
CA ASP A 130 -8.85 -0.33 -3.68
C ASP A 130 -9.96 0.41 -2.92
N PHE A 131 -9.70 1.69 -2.63
CA PHE A 131 -10.63 2.59 -1.95
C PHE A 131 -11.15 3.71 -2.88
N GLY A 132 -10.86 3.61 -4.19
CA GLY A 132 -11.26 4.56 -5.23
C GLY A 132 -10.39 5.81 -5.31
N THR A 133 -10.03 6.43 -4.19
CA THR A 133 -9.12 7.61 -4.18
C THR A 133 -7.65 7.23 -4.02
N PHE A 134 -7.41 6.05 -3.46
CA PHE A 134 -6.10 5.45 -3.35
C PHE A 134 -6.22 3.93 -3.30
N SER A 135 -5.11 3.26 -3.59
CA SER A 135 -4.93 1.83 -3.42
C SER A 135 -3.79 1.53 -2.46
N VAL A 136 -3.85 0.37 -1.81
CA VAL A 136 -2.82 -0.16 -0.91
C VAL A 136 -2.42 -1.55 -1.39
N ASP A 137 -1.18 -1.69 -1.81
CA ASP A 137 -0.57 -2.99 -2.09
C ASP A 137 0.10 -3.51 -0.81
N VAL A 138 -0.09 -4.78 -0.49
CA VAL A 138 0.45 -5.44 0.71
C VAL A 138 1.30 -6.62 0.29
N SER A 139 2.55 -6.65 0.76
CA SER A 139 3.47 -7.77 0.54
C SER A 139 4.16 -8.16 1.84
N VAL A 140 4.19 -9.47 2.15
CA VAL A 140 4.88 -9.97 3.34
C VAL A 140 6.39 -9.77 3.22
N VAL A 141 7.01 -9.31 4.30
CA VAL A 141 8.47 -9.24 4.43
C VAL A 141 8.97 -10.62 4.87
N PRO A 142 9.91 -11.25 4.14
CA PRO A 142 10.46 -12.55 4.53
C PRO A 142 11.01 -12.52 5.95
N THR A 143 10.73 -13.57 6.72
CA THR A 143 11.08 -13.67 8.15
C THR A 143 11.52 -15.09 8.47
N SER A 144 12.49 -15.26 9.36
CA SER A 144 12.97 -16.57 9.81
C SER A 144 13.06 -16.61 11.34
N ILE A 145 12.69 -17.74 11.95
CA ILE A 145 12.79 -17.95 13.40
C ILE A 145 13.59 -19.21 13.66
N ASP A 146 14.72 -19.06 14.35
CA ASP A 146 15.57 -20.19 14.74
C ASP A 146 15.15 -20.73 16.11
N GLY A 147 14.82 -22.02 16.15
CA GLY A 147 14.52 -22.77 17.36
C GLY A 147 15.70 -23.61 17.80
N PHE A 148 16.51 -23.08 18.72
CA PHE A 148 17.69 -23.76 19.28
C PHE A 148 17.27 -24.79 20.34
N GLY A 149 16.91 -25.99 19.88
CA GLY A 149 16.43 -27.07 20.73
C GLY A 149 15.04 -26.80 21.32
N PRO A 150 14.58 -27.64 22.27
CA PRO A 150 13.21 -27.56 22.75
C PRO A 150 12.89 -26.25 23.47
N GLY A 151 11.84 -25.56 23.03
CA GLY A 151 11.44 -24.29 23.64
C GLY A 151 10.52 -23.44 22.76
N GLU A 152 10.35 -22.19 23.19
CA GLU A 152 9.58 -21.17 22.49
C GLU A 152 10.49 -20.03 22.03
N PHE A 153 10.32 -19.62 20.78
CA PHE A 153 11.12 -18.62 20.10
C PHE A 153 10.19 -17.62 19.43
N CYS A 154 10.47 -16.33 19.59
CA CYS A 154 9.56 -15.27 19.16
C CYS A 154 10.18 -14.39 18.08
N ASP A 155 9.34 -13.94 17.14
CA ASP A 155 9.66 -12.89 16.17
C ASP A 155 8.37 -12.20 15.70
N PHE A 156 8.39 -11.53 14.56
CA PHE A 156 7.30 -10.72 14.05
C PHE A 156 7.10 -10.95 12.55
N LEU A 157 5.90 -11.38 12.16
CA LEU A 157 5.47 -11.29 10.78
C LEU A 157 5.19 -9.83 10.45
N LYS A 158 5.88 -9.31 9.44
CA LYS A 158 5.75 -7.92 8.97
C LYS A 158 5.33 -7.92 7.52
N ALA A 159 4.68 -6.84 7.09
CA ALA A 159 4.39 -6.58 5.69
C ALA A 159 4.76 -5.16 5.31
N GLN A 160 5.19 -5.03 4.05
CA GLN A 160 5.36 -3.77 3.35
C GLN A 160 4.01 -3.35 2.78
N PHE A 161 3.63 -2.10 3.04
CA PHE A 161 2.41 -1.47 2.55
C PHE A 161 2.82 -0.34 1.62
N ASP A 162 2.41 -0.43 0.35
CA ASP A 162 2.69 0.58 -0.67
C ASP A 162 1.38 1.27 -1.06
N ILE A 163 1.31 2.59 -0.87
CA ILE A 163 0.11 3.39 -1.10
C ILE A 163 0.28 4.21 -2.36
N ARG A 164 -0.71 4.07 -3.24
CA ARG A 164 -0.81 4.83 -4.47
C ARG A 164 -2.08 5.66 -4.44
N THR A 165 -1.94 6.96 -4.33
CA THR A 165 -3.05 7.89 -4.57
C THR A 165 -3.22 8.09 -6.06
N GLU A 166 -4.46 8.08 -6.55
CA GLU A 166 -4.70 8.53 -7.92
C GLU A 166 -4.29 10.00 -8.02
N THR A 167 -3.21 10.28 -8.75
CA THR A 167 -2.77 11.65 -8.98
C THR A 167 -3.55 12.21 -10.16
N GLU A 168 -4.60 12.97 -9.81
CA GLU A 168 -5.42 13.84 -10.66
C GLU A 168 -6.30 13.17 -11.74
N PRO A 169 -7.50 13.75 -12.00
CA PRO A 169 -8.21 13.45 -13.22
C PRO A 169 -7.30 13.84 -14.39
N THR A 170 -7.21 13.00 -15.42
CA THR A 170 -6.77 13.49 -16.72
C THR A 170 -7.59 14.73 -16.99
N ALA A 171 -6.96 15.91 -16.99
CA ALA A 171 -7.62 17.15 -17.36
C ALA A 171 -8.06 17.01 -18.83
N THR A 172 -9.20 16.37 -19.04
CA THR A 172 -9.95 16.47 -20.28
C THR A 172 -10.27 17.94 -20.40
N PRO A 173 -9.73 18.65 -21.40
CA PRO A 173 -10.14 20.03 -21.63
C PRO A 173 -11.65 19.98 -21.88
N GLU A 174 -12.43 20.59 -20.99
CA GLU A 174 -13.85 20.77 -21.27
C GLU A 174 -13.98 21.51 -22.61
N PRO A 175 -14.89 21.09 -23.51
CA PRO A 175 -15.08 21.71 -24.83
C PRO A 175 -15.33 23.23 -24.78
N ALA A 176 -15.71 23.77 -23.62
CA ALA A 176 -15.88 25.20 -23.40
C ALA A 176 -14.54 25.98 -23.35
N ALA A 177 -13.47 25.40 -22.83
CA ALA A 177 -12.17 26.08 -22.69
C ALA A 177 -11.47 26.29 -24.05
N LEU A 178 -11.57 25.31 -24.97
CA LEU A 178 -11.11 25.47 -26.36
C LEU A 178 -12.00 26.43 -27.16
N SER A 179 -13.30 26.48 -26.88
CA SER A 179 -14.22 27.42 -27.52
C SER A 179 -13.92 28.88 -27.14
N LEU A 180 -13.54 29.13 -25.87
CA LEU A 180 -13.18 30.47 -25.40
C LEU A 180 -11.85 30.96 -25.99
N LEU A 181 -10.87 30.08 -26.17
CA LEU A 181 -9.57 30.40 -26.77
C LEU A 181 -9.69 30.61 -28.30
N GLY A 182 -10.58 29.85 -28.97
CA GLY A 182 -10.90 30.03 -30.38
C GLY A 182 -11.66 31.34 -30.70
N LEU A 183 -12.58 31.75 -29.83
CA LEU A 183 -13.32 33.02 -29.99
C LEU A 183 -12.44 34.26 -29.68
N GLY A 184 -11.49 34.14 -28.76
CA GLY A 184 -10.57 35.22 -28.40
C GLY A 184 -9.65 35.66 -29.56
N LEU A 185 -9.13 34.71 -30.33
CA LEU A 185 -8.25 34.99 -31.47
C LEU A 185 -9.00 35.54 -32.70
N ALA A 186 -10.24 35.08 -32.94
CA ALA A 186 -11.09 35.61 -34.02
C ALA A 186 -11.47 37.09 -33.81
N GLY A 187 -11.71 37.50 -32.55
CA GLY A 187 -12.02 38.88 -32.20
C GLY A 187 -10.86 39.87 -32.46
N VAL A 188 -9.61 39.43 -32.25
CA VAL A 188 -8.42 40.27 -32.50
C VAL A 188 -8.15 40.42 -34.01
N ALA A 189 -8.35 39.36 -34.80
CA ALA A 189 -8.20 39.41 -36.26
C ALA A 189 -9.25 40.32 -36.95
N ALA A 190 -10.50 40.29 -36.50
CA ALA A 190 -11.56 41.17 -37.01
C ALA A 190 -11.30 42.65 -36.70
N LYS A 191 -10.73 42.96 -35.52
CA LYS A 191 -10.40 44.33 -35.11
C LYS A 191 -9.25 44.93 -35.92
N LEU A 192 -8.27 44.12 -36.35
CA LEU A 192 -7.18 44.54 -37.25
C LEU A 192 -7.67 44.81 -38.69
N ARG A 193 -8.62 44.01 -39.20
CA ARG A 193 -9.19 44.22 -40.55
C ARG A 193 -10.02 45.51 -40.65
N ARG A 194 -10.70 45.90 -39.57
CA ARG A 194 -11.53 47.12 -39.55
C ARG A 194 -10.69 48.40 -39.60
N ARG A 195 -9.49 48.41 -39.02
CA ARG A 195 -8.56 49.55 -39.07
C ARG A 195 -7.95 49.80 -40.47
N ARG A 196 -7.77 48.76 -41.28
CA ARG A 196 -7.27 48.93 -42.66
C ARG A 196 -8.31 49.52 -43.61
N LYS A 197 -9.61 49.34 -43.35
CA LYS A 197 -10.68 49.91 -44.18
C LYS A 197 -10.99 51.38 -43.87
N SER A 198 -10.73 51.87 -42.66
CA SER A 198 -10.96 53.28 -42.32
C SER A 198 -9.85 54.23 -42.77
N SER A 199 -8.69 53.71 -43.16
CA SER A 199 -7.57 54.52 -43.69
C SER A 199 -7.54 54.60 -45.22
N GLN A 200 -8.51 53.99 -45.92
CA GLN A 200 -8.55 53.95 -47.39
C GLN A 200 -9.76 54.70 -47.99
N SER A 201 -10.45 55.53 -47.19
CA SER A 201 -11.59 56.36 -47.65
C SER A 201 -11.30 57.87 -47.63
N GLN A 202 -10.04 58.26 -47.73
CA GLN A 202 -9.65 59.60 -48.17
C GLN A 202 -8.60 59.39 -49.27
N ILE A 203 -8.75 60.11 -50.40
CA ILE A 203 -8.18 59.82 -51.73
C ILE A 203 -9.05 58.75 -52.43
N THR A 204 -10.03 59.06 -53.29
CA THR A 204 -10.21 60.16 -54.24
C THR A 204 -11.69 60.26 -54.56
#